data_AF-A0A3D6BRE1-F1
#
_entry.id   AF-A0A3D6BRE1-F1
#
_cell.length_a   1.000
_cell.length_b   1.000
_cell.length_c   1.000
_cell.angle_alpha   90.00
_cell.angle_beta   90.00
_cell.angle_gamma   90.00
#
_symmetry.space_group_name_H-M   'P 1'
#
loop_
_entity.id
_entity.type
_entity.pdbx_description
1 polymer ?
#
loop_
_entity_poly.entity_id
_entity_poly.type
_entity_poly.pdbx_seq_one_letter_code
_entity_poly.pdbx_strand_id
1 'polypeptide(L)'
;DKTNKAYFDELQGVLGDEMESYSNLFMSKEEMEACIREIKEVLADYDLKNAENFSSQISQISDQGEMQRIKKALEDARALYNNIRFAGEYELLESMDFRKLGTLYIEASNHLALINAKNALEHNEEIGNLLNMALEDIVFGFRKIGESELVLAGELIDILKRTREGLASNFDTKDPEWISLYEELRRLFDGKNLNEVSQDEMKTNITSLKSIHERIKELNRRNDLLKDKYNGDPKYARVQKRLLEAGRPSKIKTAIIEALQKVKEQTDIAVLDRNDSLHNESYFGRIVAKLVLNEFKKTIDTNMDFETVEFIRDLIVEEYLNEYHGKIA
;
A
#
# COMPACT_ATOMS: atom_id res chain seq x y z
N ASP A 1 4.25 -6.36 -39.45
CA ASP A 1 4.64 -4.95 -39.23
C ASP A 1 3.49 -3.94 -39.18
N LYS A 2 2.52 -3.92 -40.11
CA LYS A 2 1.39 -2.94 -40.04
C LYS A 2 0.30 -3.27 -39.01
N THR A 3 0.12 -4.54 -38.65
CA THR A 3 -0.98 -4.98 -37.77
C THR A 3 -0.70 -4.74 -36.30
N ASN A 4 0.56 -4.89 -35.86
CA ASN A 4 0.94 -4.68 -34.46
C ASN A 4 0.93 -3.19 -34.08
N LYS A 5 1.25 -2.31 -35.04
CA LYS A 5 1.24 -0.86 -34.82
C LYS A 5 -0.18 -0.29 -34.68
N ALA A 6 -1.12 -0.77 -35.50
CA ALA A 6 -2.52 -0.36 -35.40
C ALA A 6 -3.17 -0.80 -34.07
N TYR A 7 -2.80 -1.99 -33.57
CA TYR A 7 -3.27 -2.49 -32.28
C TYR A 7 -2.70 -1.68 -31.09
N PHE A 8 -1.46 -1.20 -31.23
CA PHE A 8 -0.81 -0.31 -30.28
C PHE A 8 -1.45 1.08 -30.24
N ASP A 9 -1.80 1.63 -31.40
CA ASP A 9 -2.48 2.93 -31.52
C ASP A 9 -3.90 2.89 -30.90
N GLU A 10 -4.59 1.75 -30.95
CA GLU A 10 -5.89 1.56 -30.27
C GLU A 10 -5.75 1.47 -28.74
N LEU A 11 -4.71 0.79 -28.25
CA LEU A 11 -4.40 0.69 -26.81
C LEU A 11 -3.98 2.04 -26.20
N GLN A 12 -3.32 2.88 -27.00
CA GLN A 12 -2.87 4.22 -26.60
C GLN A 12 -4.04 5.16 -26.28
N GLY A 13 -5.21 4.97 -26.91
CA GLY A 13 -6.42 5.73 -26.63
C GLY A 13 -7.13 5.34 -25.32
N VAL A 14 -6.80 4.16 -24.75
CA VAL A 14 -7.49 3.60 -23.57
C VAL A 14 -6.70 3.79 -22.27
N LEU A 15 -5.36 3.84 -22.33
CA LEU A 15 -4.51 3.72 -21.14
C LEU A 15 -3.91 5.04 -20.60
N GLY A 16 -3.98 6.16 -21.34
CA GLY A 16 -3.58 7.48 -20.83
C GLY A 16 -2.21 7.52 -20.13
N ASP A 17 -2.13 8.17 -18.96
CA ASP A 17 -0.89 8.33 -18.16
C ASP A 17 -0.30 7.00 -17.62
N GLU A 18 -0.98 5.86 -17.75
CA GLU A 18 -0.39 4.54 -17.41
C GLU A 18 0.58 4.04 -18.51
N MET A 19 0.69 4.73 -19.66
CA MET A 19 1.52 4.29 -20.78
C MET A 19 3.03 4.32 -20.50
N GLU A 20 3.52 5.17 -19.58
CA GLU A 20 4.94 5.18 -19.19
C GLU A 20 5.38 3.83 -18.63
N SER A 21 4.49 3.10 -17.95
CA SER A 21 4.75 1.74 -17.45
C SER A 21 4.83 0.68 -18.56
N TYR A 22 4.26 0.96 -19.74
CA TYR A 22 4.20 0.07 -20.91
C TYR A 22 5.16 0.45 -22.05
N SER A 23 5.80 1.61 -21.97
CA SER A 23 6.80 2.10 -22.92
C SER A 23 7.95 1.10 -23.14
N ASN A 24 8.29 0.34 -22.09
CA ASN A 24 9.31 -0.70 -22.13
C ASN A 24 8.97 -1.89 -23.04
N LEU A 25 7.72 -2.05 -23.50
CA LEU A 25 7.34 -3.15 -24.41
C LEU A 25 7.81 -2.96 -25.85
N PHE A 26 8.33 -1.78 -26.22
CA PHE A 26 8.69 -1.43 -27.60
C PHE A 26 10.08 -0.79 -27.70
N MET A 27 11.09 -1.42 -27.10
CA MET A 27 12.49 -1.00 -27.29
C MET A 27 12.95 -1.35 -28.72
N SER A 28 13.59 -0.39 -29.39
CA SER A 28 14.36 -0.63 -30.62
C SER A 28 15.67 -1.37 -30.33
N LYS A 29 16.28 -1.97 -31.35
CA LYS A 29 17.56 -2.69 -31.21
C LYS A 29 18.66 -1.76 -30.65
N GLU A 30 18.70 -0.51 -31.11
CA GLU A 30 19.65 0.50 -30.66
C GLU A 30 19.47 0.85 -29.18
N GLU A 31 18.23 0.94 -28.69
CA GLU A 31 17.91 1.16 -27.27
C GLU A 31 18.27 -0.06 -26.42
N MET A 32 18.07 -1.28 -26.94
CA MET A 32 18.50 -2.51 -26.26
C MET A 32 20.01 -2.54 -26.10
N GLU A 33 20.78 -2.19 -27.13
CA GLU A 33 22.24 -2.10 -27.06
C GLU A 33 22.72 -1.01 -26.10
N ALA A 34 22.02 0.13 -26.05
CA ALA A 34 22.30 1.18 -25.07
C ALA A 34 22.08 0.70 -23.63
N CYS A 35 20.94 0.05 -23.38
CA CYS A 35 20.63 -0.53 -22.08
C CYS A 35 21.65 -1.60 -21.66
N ILE A 36 22.09 -2.47 -22.59
CA ILE A 36 23.18 -3.44 -22.32
C ILE A 36 24.46 -2.72 -21.87
N ARG A 37 24.84 -1.60 -22.50
CA ARG A 37 26.03 -0.84 -22.11
C ARG A 37 25.89 -0.24 -20.73
N GLU A 38 24.74 0.37 -20.43
CA GLU A 38 24.47 0.97 -19.12
C GLU A 38 24.49 -0.06 -17.99
N ILE A 39 23.87 -1.22 -18.19
CA ILE A 39 23.88 -2.32 -17.22
C ILE A 39 25.32 -2.79 -16.98
N LYS A 40 26.10 -2.97 -18.04
CA LYS A 40 27.50 -3.39 -17.93
C LYS A 40 28.35 -2.37 -17.18
N GLU A 41 28.12 -1.09 -17.42
CA GLU A 41 28.85 0.00 -16.76
C GLU A 41 28.57 0.01 -15.25
N VAL A 42 27.29 -0.06 -14.86
CA VAL A 42 26.89 -0.05 -13.44
C VAL A 42 27.40 -1.30 -12.71
N LEU A 43 27.45 -2.44 -13.39
CA LEU A 43 27.81 -3.72 -12.79
C LEU A 43 29.29 -4.10 -12.97
N ALA A 44 30.10 -3.23 -13.57
CA ALA A 44 31.48 -3.53 -13.97
C ALA A 44 32.40 -3.93 -12.80
N ASP A 45 32.18 -3.34 -11.62
CA ASP A 45 33.04 -3.52 -10.45
C ASP A 45 32.70 -4.79 -9.63
N TYR A 46 31.62 -5.49 -9.97
CA TYR A 46 31.10 -6.61 -9.19
C TYR A 46 31.35 -7.98 -9.84
N ASP A 47 31.47 -9.02 -9.02
CA ASP A 47 31.63 -10.40 -9.50
C ASP A 47 30.27 -10.95 -9.96
N LEU A 48 30.00 -10.82 -11.27
CA LEU A 48 28.75 -11.30 -11.83
C LEU A 48 28.71 -12.83 -12.03
N LYS A 49 29.81 -13.56 -11.81
CA LYS A 49 29.90 -15.01 -12.05
C LYS A 49 29.67 -15.81 -10.78
N ASN A 50 30.19 -15.35 -9.64
CA ASN A 50 30.00 -15.99 -8.35
C ASN A 50 29.02 -15.19 -7.47
N ALA A 51 27.88 -15.80 -7.15
CA ALA A 51 26.84 -15.13 -6.38
C ALA A 51 27.25 -14.90 -4.91
N GLU A 52 28.07 -15.79 -4.34
CA GLU A 52 28.58 -15.62 -2.96
C GLU A 52 29.52 -14.41 -2.87
N ASN A 53 30.41 -14.25 -3.87
CA ASN A 53 31.30 -13.10 -3.95
C ASN A 53 30.50 -11.82 -4.17
N PHE A 54 29.52 -11.84 -5.08
CA PHE A 54 28.62 -10.72 -5.31
C PHE A 54 27.89 -10.30 -4.02
N SER A 55 27.29 -11.27 -3.33
CA SER A 55 26.57 -11.05 -2.06
C SER A 55 27.49 -10.44 -0.99
N SER A 56 28.73 -10.95 -0.87
CA SER A 56 29.75 -10.38 0.00
C SER A 56 30.12 -8.94 -0.38
N GLN A 57 30.29 -8.64 -1.67
CA GLN A 57 30.61 -7.29 -2.16
C GLN A 57 29.48 -6.29 -1.87
N ILE A 58 28.24 -6.62 -2.21
CA ILE A 58 27.09 -5.73 -1.97
C ILE A 58 26.80 -5.56 -0.47
N SER A 59 27.13 -6.55 0.37
CA SER A 59 26.91 -6.47 1.81
C SER A 59 27.70 -5.33 2.49
N GLN A 60 28.78 -4.87 1.86
CA GLN A 60 29.59 -3.75 2.33
C GLN A 60 28.99 -2.39 1.95
N ILE A 61 28.00 -2.36 1.06
CA ILE A 61 27.32 -1.13 0.63
C ILE A 61 26.28 -0.76 1.68
N SER A 62 26.46 0.43 2.26
CA SER A 62 25.49 1.01 3.21
C SER A 62 24.69 2.16 2.59
N ASP A 63 25.11 2.69 1.44
CA ASP A 63 24.42 3.76 0.74
C ASP A 63 23.21 3.24 -0.03
N GLN A 64 22.02 3.73 0.33
CA GLN A 64 20.76 3.31 -0.29
C GLN A 64 20.70 3.68 -1.78
N GLY A 65 21.25 4.83 -2.18
CA GLY A 65 21.23 5.28 -3.57
C GLY A 65 22.10 4.41 -4.48
N GLU A 66 23.28 4.00 -3.99
CA GLU A 66 24.16 3.07 -4.67
C GLU A 66 23.53 1.68 -4.81
N MET A 67 22.92 1.17 -3.74
CA MET A 67 22.22 -0.11 -3.79
C MET A 67 20.99 -0.08 -4.70
N GLN A 68 20.26 1.03 -4.73
CA GLN A 68 19.16 1.25 -5.69
C GLN A 68 19.66 1.26 -7.14
N ARG A 69 20.81 1.90 -7.44
CA ARG A 69 21.40 1.87 -8.79
C ARG A 69 21.75 0.44 -9.24
N ILE A 70 22.36 -0.35 -8.36
CA ILE A 70 22.73 -1.75 -8.66
C ILE A 70 21.48 -2.60 -8.86
N LYS A 71 20.49 -2.48 -7.97
CA LYS A 71 19.20 -3.17 -8.12
C LYS A 71 18.54 -2.77 -9.45
N LYS A 72 18.51 -1.48 -9.78
CA LYS A 72 17.89 -0.97 -11.01
C LYS A 72 18.57 -1.52 -12.25
N ALA A 73 19.90 -1.53 -12.31
CA ALA A 73 20.62 -2.16 -13.43
C ALA A 73 20.30 -3.66 -13.59
N LEU A 74 20.16 -4.39 -12.48
CA LEU A 74 19.77 -5.81 -12.50
C LEU A 74 18.30 -6.01 -12.88
N GLU A 75 17.42 -5.08 -12.50
CA GLU A 75 16.01 -5.04 -12.90
C GLU A 75 15.87 -4.76 -14.40
N ASP A 76 16.60 -3.77 -14.90
CA ASP A 76 16.65 -3.40 -16.31
C ASP A 76 17.19 -4.56 -17.14
N ALA A 77 18.15 -5.33 -16.64
CA ALA A 77 18.59 -6.56 -17.29
C ALA A 77 17.48 -7.62 -17.43
N ARG A 78 16.60 -7.75 -16.42
CA ARG A 78 15.46 -8.67 -16.46
C ARG A 78 14.39 -8.19 -17.44
N ALA A 79 14.09 -6.89 -17.45
CA ALA A 79 13.18 -6.29 -18.42
C ALA A 79 13.72 -6.45 -19.85
N LEU A 80 15.01 -6.17 -20.04
CA LEU A 80 15.69 -6.27 -21.33
C LEU A 80 15.69 -7.69 -21.90
N TYR A 81 15.87 -8.72 -21.06
CA TYR A 81 15.73 -10.12 -21.50
C TYR A 81 14.35 -10.39 -22.14
N ASN A 82 13.29 -9.88 -21.52
CA ASN A 82 11.93 -10.02 -22.04
C ASN A 82 11.75 -9.22 -23.33
N ASN A 83 12.28 -8.00 -23.38
CA ASN A 83 12.19 -7.12 -24.54
C ASN A 83 12.93 -7.67 -25.76
N ILE A 84 14.16 -8.18 -25.58
CA ILE A 84 14.94 -8.84 -26.64
C ILE A 84 14.16 -10.02 -27.22
N ARG A 85 13.57 -10.84 -26.35
CA ARG A 85 12.80 -12.01 -26.75
C ARG A 85 11.49 -11.63 -27.47
N PHE A 86 10.86 -10.54 -27.05
CA PHE A 86 9.65 -10.01 -27.66
C PHE A 86 9.91 -9.40 -29.05
N ALA A 87 11.00 -8.64 -29.20
CA ALA A 87 11.40 -8.03 -30.47
C ALA A 87 12.01 -9.03 -31.47
N GLY A 88 12.43 -10.21 -31.01
CA GLY A 88 13.05 -11.24 -31.85
C GLY A 88 14.54 -11.05 -32.12
N GLU A 89 15.21 -10.15 -31.38
CA GLU A 89 16.63 -9.81 -31.52
C GLU A 89 17.53 -10.79 -30.74
N TYR A 90 17.36 -12.09 -30.95
CA TYR A 90 17.99 -13.16 -30.15
C TYR A 90 19.51 -13.09 -30.06
N GLU A 91 20.18 -12.45 -31.03
CA GLU A 91 21.63 -12.20 -31.02
C GLU A 91 22.09 -11.44 -29.76
N LEU A 92 21.24 -10.56 -29.22
CA LEU A 92 21.54 -9.77 -28.03
C LEU A 92 21.52 -10.61 -26.74
N LEU A 93 20.94 -11.82 -26.75
CA LEU A 93 20.94 -12.72 -25.58
C LEU A 93 22.34 -13.26 -25.23
N GLU A 94 23.27 -13.24 -26.19
CA GLU A 94 24.67 -13.67 -25.95
C GLU A 94 25.50 -12.58 -25.26
N SER A 95 24.99 -11.35 -25.18
CA SER A 95 25.75 -10.20 -24.69
C SER A 95 26.00 -10.22 -23.17
N MET A 96 25.17 -10.96 -22.41
CA MET A 96 25.20 -11.06 -20.94
C MET A 96 24.59 -12.40 -20.49
N ASP A 97 24.96 -12.87 -19.29
CA ASP A 97 24.29 -14.03 -18.68
C ASP A 97 23.03 -13.59 -17.91
N PHE A 98 21.94 -13.38 -18.64
CA PHE A 98 20.65 -12.95 -18.09
C PHE A 98 20.11 -13.89 -17.00
N ARG A 99 20.44 -15.19 -17.04
CA ARG A 99 20.04 -16.14 -15.99
C ARG A 99 20.78 -15.84 -14.70
N LYS A 100 22.09 -15.62 -14.78
CA LYS A 100 22.91 -15.29 -13.62
C LYS A 100 22.54 -13.92 -13.03
N LEU A 101 22.32 -12.91 -13.87
CA LEU A 101 21.85 -11.59 -13.44
C LEU A 101 20.52 -11.67 -12.66
N GLY A 102 19.62 -12.57 -13.07
CA GLY A 102 18.39 -12.84 -12.32
C GLY A 102 18.64 -13.36 -10.90
N THR A 103 19.69 -14.17 -10.69
CA THR A 103 20.09 -14.61 -9.34
C THR A 103 20.69 -13.46 -8.53
N LEU A 104 21.55 -12.65 -9.14
CA LEU A 104 22.18 -11.50 -8.45
C LEU A 104 21.15 -10.44 -8.05
N TYR A 105 20.09 -10.27 -8.85
CA TYR A 105 18.97 -9.40 -8.52
C TYR A 105 18.32 -9.76 -7.17
N ILE A 106 18.21 -11.07 -6.87
CA ILE A 106 17.64 -11.54 -5.59
C ILE A 106 18.52 -11.10 -4.43
N GLU A 107 19.84 -11.30 -4.54
CA GLU A 107 20.82 -10.86 -3.53
C GLU A 107 20.78 -9.34 -3.33
N ALA A 108 20.76 -8.58 -4.42
CA ALA A 108 20.66 -7.11 -4.39
C ALA A 108 19.36 -6.63 -3.74
N SER A 109 18.23 -7.27 -4.06
CA SER A 109 16.92 -6.93 -3.48
C SER A 109 16.85 -7.23 -1.99
N ASN A 110 17.38 -8.39 -1.58
CA ASN A 110 17.45 -8.77 -0.16
C ASN A 110 18.30 -7.77 0.64
N HIS A 111 19.45 -7.35 0.11
CA HIS A 111 20.31 -6.39 0.79
C HIS A 111 19.68 -5.00 0.86
N LEU A 112 19.04 -4.52 -0.21
CA LEU A 112 18.29 -3.27 -0.17
C LEU A 112 17.14 -3.33 0.84
N ALA A 113 16.42 -4.44 0.91
CA ALA A 113 15.37 -4.65 1.90
C ALA A 113 15.92 -4.61 3.33
N LEU A 114 17.12 -5.15 3.58
CA LEU A 114 17.79 -5.03 4.88
C LEU A 114 18.17 -3.58 5.22
N ILE A 115 18.69 -2.81 4.24
CA ILE A 115 18.99 -1.39 4.41
C ILE A 115 17.69 -0.62 4.74
N ASN A 116 16.62 -0.86 4.00
CA ASN A 116 15.33 -0.21 4.21
C ASN A 116 14.71 -0.61 5.56
N ALA A 117 14.78 -1.88 5.94
CA ALA A 117 14.30 -2.37 7.23
C ALA A 117 15.09 -1.74 8.39
N LYS A 118 16.41 -1.59 8.25
CA LYS A 118 17.25 -0.90 9.23
C LYS A 118 16.86 0.58 9.34
N ASN A 119 16.72 1.28 8.22
CA ASN A 119 16.30 2.68 8.19
C ASN A 119 14.89 2.87 8.79
N ALA A 120 13.96 1.95 8.51
CA ALA A 120 12.60 1.96 9.03
C ALA A 120 12.54 1.66 10.54
N LEU A 121 13.37 0.74 11.06
CA LEU A 121 13.51 0.49 12.49
C LEU A 121 14.08 1.71 13.23
N GLU A 122 14.98 2.44 12.59
CA GLU A 122 15.53 3.70 13.14
C GLU A 122 14.51 4.84 13.13
N HIS A 123 13.49 4.81 12.25
CA HIS A 123 12.55 5.92 12.05
C HIS A 123 11.07 5.65 12.40
N ASN A 124 10.68 4.45 12.86
CA ASN A 124 9.40 4.13 13.53
C ASN A 124 8.06 4.57 12.86
N GLU A 125 8.05 5.16 11.66
CA GLU A 125 6.87 5.84 11.10
C GLU A 125 6.15 5.09 9.96
N GLU A 126 6.64 3.93 9.49
CA GLU A 126 6.29 3.51 8.12
C GLU A 126 5.90 2.03 7.96
N ILE A 127 4.96 1.53 8.76
CA ILE A 127 4.33 0.22 8.50
C ILE A 127 3.56 0.25 7.16
N GLY A 128 3.02 1.41 6.75
CA GLY A 128 2.33 1.58 5.46
C GLY A 128 3.27 1.61 4.24
N ASN A 129 4.41 2.29 4.35
CA ASN A 129 5.36 2.41 3.23
C ASN A 129 6.18 1.13 3.00
N LEU A 130 6.43 0.34 4.06
CA LEU A 130 7.04 -0.99 3.92
C LEU A 130 6.19 -1.95 3.09
N LEU A 131 4.86 -1.85 3.16
CA LEU A 131 3.96 -2.66 2.35
C LEU A 131 3.90 -2.17 0.90
N ASN A 132 3.88 -0.85 0.68
CA ASN A 132 3.94 -0.28 -0.67
C ASN A 132 5.22 -0.73 -1.41
N MET A 133 6.34 -0.76 -0.70
CA MET A 133 7.65 -1.16 -1.24
C MET A 133 7.81 -2.68 -1.39
N ALA A 134 7.35 -3.47 -0.41
CA ALA A 134 7.42 -4.94 -0.47
C ALA A 134 6.48 -5.54 -1.53
N LEU A 135 5.38 -4.86 -1.87
CA LEU A 135 4.42 -5.29 -2.89
C LEU A 135 4.77 -4.77 -4.30
N GLU A 136 5.48 -3.64 -4.44
CA GLU A 136 6.05 -3.18 -5.72
C GLU A 136 7.09 -4.16 -6.26
N ASP A 137 7.84 -4.81 -5.37
CA ASP A 137 8.99 -5.67 -5.70
C ASP A 137 8.65 -7.16 -5.83
N ILE A 138 7.38 -7.57 -5.86
CA ILE A 138 7.00 -8.97 -6.11
C ILE A 138 7.23 -9.29 -7.59
N VAL A 139 8.48 -9.59 -7.92
CA VAL A 139 8.84 -10.10 -9.24
C VAL A 139 8.56 -11.59 -9.28
N PHE A 140 7.35 -11.96 -9.70
CA PHE A 140 6.97 -13.36 -9.85
C PHE A 140 7.93 -14.10 -10.81
N GLY A 141 8.71 -15.03 -10.28
CA GLY A 141 9.48 -15.99 -11.06
C GLY A 141 8.56 -17.06 -11.64
N PHE A 142 8.32 -17.04 -12.95
CA PHE A 142 7.47 -18.04 -13.60
C PHE A 142 8.31 -19.12 -14.28
N ARG A 143 8.24 -20.35 -13.77
CA ARG A 143 8.92 -21.49 -14.41
C ARG A 143 7.98 -22.21 -15.38
N LYS A 144 8.20 -21.90 -16.67
CA LYS A 144 7.79 -22.67 -17.88
C LYS A 144 6.44 -22.28 -18.53
N ILE A 145 6.53 -21.20 -19.31
CA ILE A 145 5.51 -20.44 -20.04
C ILE A 145 4.62 -21.29 -20.98
N GLY A 146 3.33 -21.38 -20.65
CA GLY A 146 2.22 -21.56 -21.60
C GLY A 146 1.25 -20.36 -21.55
N GLU A 147 0.42 -20.15 -22.58
CA GLU A 147 -0.55 -19.03 -22.64
C GLU A 147 -1.50 -18.98 -21.43
N SER A 148 -1.89 -20.14 -20.90
CA SER A 148 -2.79 -20.25 -19.75
C SER A 148 -2.21 -19.70 -18.44
N GLU A 149 -0.90 -19.79 -18.24
CA GLU A 149 -0.24 -19.31 -17.02
C GLU A 149 -0.04 -17.79 -17.03
N LEU A 150 0.18 -17.21 -18.22
CA LEU A 150 0.27 -15.75 -18.39
C LEU A 150 -1.07 -15.05 -18.08
N VAL A 151 -2.19 -15.64 -18.49
CA VAL A 151 -3.52 -15.12 -18.17
C VAL A 151 -3.78 -15.13 -16.65
N LEU A 152 -3.42 -16.21 -15.97
CA LEU A 152 -3.56 -16.32 -14.52
C LEU A 152 -2.66 -15.34 -13.77
N ALA A 153 -1.45 -15.09 -14.27
CA ALA A 153 -0.54 -14.10 -13.70
C ALA A 153 -1.10 -12.67 -13.81
N GLY A 154 -1.66 -12.30 -14.96
CA GLY A 154 -2.31 -11.01 -15.15
C GLY A 154 -3.49 -10.80 -14.20
N GLU A 155 -4.33 -11.84 -14.04
CA GLU A 155 -5.45 -11.81 -13.10
C GLU A 155 -4.99 -11.66 -11.64
N LEU A 156 -3.92 -12.36 -11.25
CA LEU A 156 -3.32 -12.27 -9.92
C LEU A 156 -2.80 -10.85 -9.62
N ILE A 157 -2.14 -10.22 -10.59
CA ILE A 157 -1.61 -8.86 -10.46
C ILE A 157 -2.75 -7.84 -10.34
N ASP A 158 -3.78 -7.95 -11.19
CA ASP A 158 -4.94 -7.04 -11.14
C ASP A 158 -5.65 -7.11 -9.79
N ILE A 159 -5.98 -8.33 -9.32
CA ILE A 159 -6.69 -8.47 -8.05
C ILE A 159 -5.83 -8.00 -6.88
N LEU A 160 -4.51 -8.20 -6.92
CA LEU A 160 -3.60 -7.71 -5.89
C LEU A 160 -3.56 -6.17 -5.86
N LYS A 161 -3.39 -5.52 -7.03
CA LYS A 161 -3.39 -4.05 -7.16
C LYS A 161 -4.67 -3.48 -6.57
N ARG A 162 -5.83 -4.02 -6.97
CA ARG A 162 -7.15 -3.58 -6.49
C ARG A 162 -7.38 -3.87 -5.01
N THR A 163 -6.84 -4.96 -4.48
CA THR A 163 -6.90 -5.28 -3.04
C THR A 163 -6.09 -4.28 -2.23
N ARG A 164 -4.89 -3.93 -2.70
CA ARG A 164 -4.02 -2.91 -2.08
C ARG A 164 -4.67 -1.53 -2.10
N GLU A 165 -5.17 -1.10 -3.26
CA GLU A 165 -5.89 0.17 -3.39
C GLU A 165 -7.11 0.22 -2.47
N GLY A 166 -7.85 -0.89 -2.38
CA GLY A 166 -8.93 -1.05 -1.42
C GLY A 166 -8.48 -0.82 0.03
N LEU A 167 -7.40 -1.47 0.48
CA LEU A 167 -6.88 -1.27 1.84
C LEU A 167 -6.41 0.15 2.09
N ALA A 168 -5.66 0.73 1.14
CA ALA A 168 -5.11 2.08 1.24
C ALA A 168 -6.21 3.17 1.22
N SER A 169 -7.33 2.92 0.54
CA SER A 169 -8.46 3.87 0.51
C SER A 169 -9.27 3.94 1.82
N ASN A 170 -9.01 3.06 2.78
CA ASN A 170 -9.71 3.04 4.05
C ASN A 170 -9.19 4.15 4.99
N PHE A 171 -10.10 4.95 5.55
CA PHE A 171 -9.74 6.07 6.44
C PHE A 171 -9.39 5.65 7.89
N ASP A 172 -9.56 4.38 8.26
CA ASP A 172 -9.38 3.89 9.62
C ASP A 172 -8.55 2.60 9.64
N THR A 173 -7.23 2.77 9.60
CA THR A 173 -6.24 1.68 9.64
C THR A 173 -6.17 0.99 11.00
N LYS A 174 -6.73 1.59 12.05
CA LYS A 174 -6.81 1.04 13.40
C LYS A 174 -8.03 0.14 13.61
N ASP A 175 -8.91 0.00 12.62
CA ASP A 175 -10.08 -0.89 12.70
C ASP A 175 -9.62 -2.36 12.86
N PRO A 176 -10.09 -3.10 13.88
CA PRO A 176 -9.76 -4.52 14.05
C PRO A 176 -10.06 -5.37 12.80
N GLU A 177 -11.13 -5.07 12.06
CA GLU A 177 -11.48 -5.76 10.82
C GLU A 177 -10.48 -5.43 9.71
N TRP A 178 -10.04 -4.18 9.61
CA TRP A 178 -8.99 -3.76 8.67
C TRP A 178 -7.66 -4.45 8.99
N ILE A 179 -7.24 -4.45 10.26
CA ILE A 179 -6.02 -5.11 10.74
C ILE A 179 -6.07 -6.61 10.43
N SER A 180 -7.21 -7.26 10.68
CA SER A 180 -7.39 -8.67 10.37
C SER A 180 -7.27 -8.96 8.87
N LEU A 181 -7.86 -8.13 8.02
CA LEU A 181 -7.78 -8.28 6.56
C LEU A 181 -6.36 -8.04 6.05
N TYR A 182 -5.67 -7.05 6.62
CA TYR A 182 -4.28 -6.76 6.34
C TYR A 182 -3.36 -7.92 6.71
N GLU A 183 -3.52 -8.49 7.91
CA GLU A 183 -2.76 -9.68 8.32
C GLU A 183 -3.03 -10.89 7.44
N GLU A 184 -4.29 -11.11 7.05
CA GLU A 184 -4.67 -12.19 6.15
C GLU A 184 -4.01 -12.05 4.78
N LEU A 185 -4.01 -10.84 4.22
CA LEU A 185 -3.29 -10.53 2.98
C LEU A 185 -1.78 -10.80 3.14
N ARG A 186 -1.17 -10.30 4.23
CA ARG A 186 0.26 -10.50 4.51
C ARG A 186 0.63 -11.99 4.63
N ARG A 187 -0.19 -12.81 5.30
CA ARG A 187 0.06 -14.25 5.45
C ARG A 187 0.05 -15.01 4.12
N LEU A 188 -0.69 -14.54 3.12
CA LEU A 188 -0.63 -15.12 1.78
C LEU A 188 0.75 -14.96 1.13
N PHE A 189 1.53 -13.96 1.55
CA PHE A 189 2.86 -13.65 1.02
C PHE A 189 4.00 -14.16 1.92
N ASP A 190 3.88 -14.08 3.24
CA ASP A 190 4.93 -14.50 4.19
C ASP A 190 5.19 -16.03 4.18
N GLY A 191 4.22 -16.84 3.74
CA GLY A 191 4.28 -18.31 3.83
C GLY A 191 4.75 -19.05 2.58
N LYS A 192 4.97 -18.37 1.44
CA LYS A 192 5.25 -19.04 0.15
C LYS A 192 6.31 -18.28 -0.64
N ASN A 193 7.35 -19.00 -1.10
CA ASN A 193 8.27 -18.48 -2.11
C ASN A 193 7.48 -18.22 -3.41
N LEU A 194 7.11 -16.96 -3.65
CA LEU A 194 6.32 -16.51 -4.81
C LEU A 194 6.99 -16.79 -6.17
N ASN A 195 8.25 -17.21 -6.14
CA ASN A 195 9.08 -17.54 -7.31
C ASN A 195 8.88 -18.97 -7.80
N GLU A 196 8.12 -19.82 -7.10
CA GLU A 196 7.91 -21.24 -7.47
C GLU A 196 6.48 -21.71 -7.17
N VAL A 197 5.46 -20.92 -7.56
CA VAL A 197 4.05 -21.27 -7.34
C VAL A 197 3.50 -22.07 -8.52
N SER A 198 2.86 -23.21 -8.26
CA SER A 198 2.22 -24.03 -9.29
C SER A 198 0.91 -23.42 -9.81
N GLN A 199 0.42 -23.83 -10.99
CA GLN A 199 -0.82 -23.32 -11.58
C GLN A 199 -2.06 -23.50 -10.67
N ASP A 200 -2.15 -24.62 -9.95
CA ASP A 200 -3.27 -24.89 -9.03
C ASP A 200 -3.18 -24.03 -7.77
N GLU A 201 -1.97 -23.72 -7.31
CA GLU A 201 -1.76 -22.77 -6.23
C GLU A 201 -2.06 -21.33 -6.67
N MET A 202 -1.77 -20.94 -7.91
CA MET A 202 -2.17 -19.63 -8.45
C MET A 202 -3.69 -19.46 -8.42
N LYS A 203 -4.45 -20.47 -8.88
CA LYS A 203 -5.93 -20.44 -8.83
C LYS A 203 -6.46 -20.32 -7.41
N THR A 204 -5.82 -21.04 -6.47
CA THR A 204 -6.17 -20.97 -5.06
C THR A 204 -5.89 -19.57 -4.48
N ASN A 205 -4.71 -19.01 -4.77
CA ASN A 205 -4.32 -17.68 -4.32
C ASN A 205 -5.22 -16.58 -4.90
N ILE A 206 -5.55 -16.65 -6.20
CA ILE A 206 -6.52 -15.73 -6.84
C ILE A 206 -7.88 -15.81 -6.14
N THR A 207 -8.35 -17.01 -5.82
CA THR A 207 -9.63 -17.19 -5.13
C THR A 207 -9.60 -16.57 -3.72
N SER A 208 -8.52 -16.79 -2.97
CA SER A 208 -8.31 -16.18 -1.65
C SER A 208 -8.25 -14.65 -1.74
N LEU A 209 -7.48 -14.11 -2.70
CA LEU A 209 -7.37 -12.67 -2.92
C LEU A 209 -8.69 -12.04 -3.31
N LYS A 210 -9.49 -12.68 -4.17
CA LYS A 210 -10.85 -12.22 -4.50
C LYS A 210 -11.76 -12.15 -3.27
N SER A 211 -11.68 -13.16 -2.39
CA SER A 211 -12.43 -13.17 -1.14
C SER A 211 -12.03 -12.01 -0.22
N ILE A 212 -10.72 -11.79 -0.05
CA ILE A 212 -10.18 -10.67 0.73
C ILE A 212 -10.60 -9.33 0.11
N HIS A 213 -10.48 -9.18 -1.22
CA HIS A 213 -10.88 -7.98 -1.95
C HIS A 213 -12.35 -7.63 -1.72
N GLU A 214 -13.27 -8.59 -1.85
CA GLU A 214 -14.70 -8.33 -1.64
C GLU A 214 -15.01 -7.95 -0.18
N ARG A 215 -14.28 -8.51 0.80
CA ARG A 215 -14.42 -8.13 2.22
C ARG A 215 -13.91 -6.72 2.48
N ILE A 216 -12.76 -6.33 1.91
CA ILE A 216 -12.24 -4.96 1.97
C ILE A 216 -13.22 -3.99 1.32
N LYS A 217 -13.78 -4.35 0.16
CA LYS A 217 -14.78 -3.54 -0.54
C LYS A 217 -16.05 -3.34 0.29
N GLU A 218 -16.54 -4.39 0.95
CA GLU A 218 -17.70 -4.27 1.84
C GLU A 218 -17.37 -3.48 3.12
N LEU A 219 -16.15 -3.61 3.66
CA LEU A 219 -15.67 -2.77 4.76
C LEU A 219 -15.66 -1.29 4.35
N ASN A 220 -15.06 -0.97 3.20
CA ASN A 220 -15.00 0.40 2.69
C ASN A 220 -16.40 0.97 2.41
N ARG A 221 -17.29 0.18 1.81
CA ARG A 221 -18.69 0.58 1.58
C ARG A 221 -19.42 0.92 2.89
N ARG A 222 -19.24 0.11 3.94
CA ARG A 222 -19.83 0.38 5.27
C ARG A 222 -19.21 1.62 5.92
N ASN A 223 -17.91 1.80 5.75
CA ASN A 223 -17.15 2.95 6.22
C ASN A 223 -17.60 4.24 5.52
N ASP A 224 -17.85 4.21 4.21
CA ASP A 224 -18.39 5.36 3.47
C ASP A 224 -19.80 5.72 3.94
N LEU A 225 -20.70 4.74 4.10
CA LEU A 225 -22.03 4.99 4.67
C LEU A 225 -21.98 5.57 6.10
N LEU A 226 -20.94 5.25 6.87
CA LEU A 226 -20.72 5.81 8.19
C LEU A 226 -20.20 7.24 8.09
N LYS A 227 -19.22 7.48 7.23
CA LYS A 227 -18.62 8.79 6.96
C LYS A 227 -19.64 9.79 6.42
N ASP A 228 -20.57 9.34 5.58
CA ASP A 228 -21.67 10.14 5.04
C ASP A 228 -22.60 10.67 6.13
N LYS A 229 -22.76 9.95 7.25
CA LYS A 229 -23.53 10.44 8.41
C LYS A 229 -22.89 11.67 9.06
N TYR A 230 -21.61 11.91 8.81
CA TYR A 230 -20.85 13.03 9.35
C TYR A 230 -20.42 14.01 8.25
N ASN A 231 -21.19 14.09 7.15
CA ASN A 231 -20.93 14.97 6.01
C ASN A 231 -19.54 14.78 5.40
N GLY A 232 -19.07 13.52 5.33
CA GLY A 232 -17.77 13.20 4.76
C GLY A 232 -16.61 13.25 5.76
N ASP A 233 -16.84 13.61 7.03
CA ASP A 233 -15.76 13.73 8.03
C ASP A 233 -15.33 12.36 8.59
N PRO A 234 -14.10 11.90 8.32
CA PRO A 234 -13.61 10.64 8.83
C PRO A 234 -13.36 10.63 10.35
N LYS A 235 -13.13 11.79 10.98
CA LYS A 235 -12.85 11.90 12.43
C LYS A 235 -14.01 11.34 13.25
N TYR A 236 -15.22 11.83 13.01
CA TYR A 236 -16.41 11.40 13.74
C TYR A 236 -16.87 9.99 13.37
N ALA A 237 -16.55 9.54 12.15
CA ALA A 237 -16.72 8.15 11.77
C ALA A 237 -15.83 7.22 12.61
N ARG A 238 -14.54 7.57 12.81
CA ARG A 238 -13.63 6.84 13.71
C ARG A 238 -14.09 6.88 15.16
N VAL A 239 -14.46 8.05 15.68
CA VAL A 239 -15.01 8.19 17.05
C VAL A 239 -16.21 7.24 17.25
N GLN A 240 -17.16 7.22 16.31
CA GLN A 240 -18.31 6.33 16.44
C GLN A 240 -17.89 4.85 16.45
N LYS A 241 -16.92 4.43 15.64
CA LYS A 241 -16.42 3.04 15.63
C LYS A 241 -15.83 2.66 16.99
N ARG A 242 -14.95 3.50 17.54
CA ARG A 242 -14.36 3.27 18.88
C ARG A 242 -15.42 3.19 19.98
N LEU A 243 -16.49 3.97 19.91
CA LEU A 243 -17.59 3.89 20.87
C LEU A 243 -18.38 2.57 20.77
N LEU A 244 -18.63 2.11 19.55
CA LEU A 244 -19.32 0.83 19.33
C LEU A 244 -18.44 -0.37 19.74
N GLU A 245 -17.14 -0.31 19.48
CA GLU A 245 -16.16 -1.32 19.92
C GLU A 245 -16.05 -1.38 21.45
N ALA A 246 -16.00 -0.22 22.11
CA ALA A 246 -15.98 -0.14 23.58
C ALA A 246 -17.32 -0.53 24.23
N GLY A 247 -18.40 -0.61 23.45
CA GLY A 247 -19.75 -0.86 23.97
C GLY A 247 -20.27 0.26 24.87
N ARG A 248 -19.70 1.47 24.75
CA ARG A 248 -20.01 2.64 25.59
C ARG A 248 -20.37 3.83 24.71
N PRO A 249 -21.55 4.46 24.87
CA PRO A 249 -22.61 4.12 25.82
C PRO A 249 -23.38 2.84 25.42
N SER A 250 -24.02 2.21 26.41
CA SER A 250 -24.61 0.86 26.29
C SER A 250 -25.76 0.70 25.28
N LYS A 251 -26.33 1.75 24.64
CA LYS A 251 -27.56 1.61 23.82
C LYS A 251 -27.74 2.63 22.67
N ILE A 252 -28.57 2.17 21.71
CA ILE A 252 -29.16 2.81 20.53
C ILE A 252 -28.19 3.56 19.60
N LYS A 253 -27.80 2.89 18.51
CA LYS A 253 -26.97 3.44 17.42
C LYS A 253 -27.46 4.80 16.89
N THR A 254 -28.77 5.02 16.80
CA THR A 254 -29.34 6.30 16.34
C THR A 254 -29.08 7.44 17.31
N ALA A 255 -29.22 7.21 18.63
CA ALA A 255 -28.94 8.24 19.64
C ALA A 255 -27.46 8.66 19.65
N ILE A 256 -26.54 7.72 19.45
CA ILE A 256 -25.10 8.00 19.32
C ILE A 256 -24.84 8.88 18.09
N ILE A 257 -25.42 8.52 16.94
CA ILE A 257 -25.25 9.29 15.69
C ILE A 257 -25.78 10.72 15.86
N GLU A 258 -27.00 10.88 16.37
CA GLU A 258 -27.63 12.20 16.57
C GLU A 258 -26.81 13.08 17.52
N ALA A 259 -26.33 12.50 18.64
CA ALA A 259 -25.50 13.21 19.59
C ALA A 259 -24.16 13.62 18.96
N LEU A 260 -23.46 12.69 18.29
CA LEU A 260 -22.17 12.97 17.66
C LEU A 260 -22.26 13.98 16.53
N GLN A 261 -23.34 13.98 15.74
CA GLN A 261 -23.58 15.00 14.72
C GLN A 261 -23.68 16.40 15.35
N LYS A 262 -24.39 16.53 16.48
CA LYS A 262 -24.51 17.82 17.18
C LYS A 262 -23.24 18.24 17.90
N VAL A 263 -22.51 17.29 18.48
CA VAL A 263 -21.18 17.56 19.04
C VAL A 263 -20.24 18.02 17.94
N LYS A 264 -20.24 17.37 16.76
CA LYS A 264 -19.46 17.79 15.60
C LYS A 264 -19.73 19.23 15.20
N GLU A 265 -20.99 19.56 14.91
CA GLU A 265 -21.39 20.92 14.50
C GLU A 265 -20.88 21.96 15.51
N GLN A 266 -21.03 21.70 16.82
CA GLN A 266 -20.64 22.64 17.87
C GLN A 266 -19.12 22.70 18.07
N THR A 267 -18.40 21.57 17.95
CA THR A 267 -16.94 21.54 18.06
C THR A 267 -16.29 22.25 16.88
N ASP A 268 -16.79 22.02 15.64
CA ASP A 268 -16.31 22.70 14.44
C ASP A 268 -16.44 24.23 14.59
N ILE A 269 -17.59 24.72 15.06
CA ILE A 269 -17.82 26.14 15.35
C ILE A 269 -16.83 26.65 16.41
N ALA A 270 -16.64 25.91 17.51
CA ALA A 270 -15.74 26.32 18.58
C ALA A 270 -14.28 26.43 18.14
N VAL A 271 -13.84 25.57 17.20
CA VAL A 271 -12.51 25.64 16.59
C VAL A 271 -12.40 26.85 15.67
N LEU A 272 -13.40 27.10 14.82
CA LEU A 272 -13.43 28.25 13.90
C LEU A 272 -13.46 29.60 14.63
N ASP A 273 -14.24 29.70 15.72
CA ASP A 273 -14.36 30.92 16.52
C ASP A 273 -13.03 31.31 17.18
N ARG A 274 -12.13 30.33 17.39
CA ARG A 274 -10.84 30.57 18.04
C ARG A 274 -9.81 29.55 17.58
N ASN A 275 -9.09 29.89 16.50
CA ASN A 275 -8.01 29.07 15.93
C ASN A 275 -6.94 28.63 16.96
N ASP A 276 -6.66 29.44 17.99
CA ASP A 276 -5.70 29.10 19.04
C ASP A 276 -6.19 28.01 20.01
N SER A 277 -7.45 27.58 19.91
CA SER A 277 -8.03 26.59 20.83
C SER A 277 -7.29 25.26 20.78
N LEU A 278 -6.82 24.85 19.60
CA LEU A 278 -6.09 23.60 19.39
C LEU A 278 -4.64 23.66 19.92
N HIS A 279 -4.09 24.85 20.19
CA HIS A 279 -2.81 25.00 20.90
C HIS A 279 -2.92 24.71 22.40
N ASN A 280 -4.13 24.78 22.96
CA ASN A 280 -4.39 24.53 24.37
C ASN A 280 -5.34 23.34 24.53
N GLU A 281 -4.77 22.14 24.44
CA GLU A 281 -5.48 20.87 24.59
C GLU A 281 -6.35 20.81 25.85
N SER A 282 -5.86 21.29 27.00
CA SER A 282 -6.64 21.30 28.25
C SER A 282 -7.86 22.23 28.20
N TYR A 283 -7.78 23.33 27.44
CA TYR A 283 -8.92 24.21 27.22
C TYR A 283 -9.91 23.59 26.23
N PHE A 284 -9.42 23.09 25.11
CA PHE A 284 -10.23 22.45 24.08
C PHE A 284 -10.96 21.22 24.62
N GLY A 285 -10.27 20.34 25.37
CA GLY A 285 -10.88 19.18 26.01
C GLY A 285 -12.00 19.53 26.99
N ARG A 286 -11.91 20.66 27.71
CA ARG A 286 -13.00 21.14 28.58
C ARG A 286 -14.22 21.59 27.79
N ILE A 287 -14.03 22.22 26.63
CA ILE A 287 -15.12 22.57 25.72
C ILE A 287 -15.79 21.29 25.22
N VAL A 288 -15.00 20.38 24.63
CA VAL A 288 -15.51 19.12 24.07
C VAL A 288 -16.26 18.31 25.13
N ALA A 289 -15.72 18.16 26.34
CA ALA A 289 -16.39 17.46 27.44
C ALA A 289 -17.78 18.04 27.76
N LYS A 290 -17.89 19.37 27.78
CA LYS A 290 -19.16 20.07 28.03
C LYS A 290 -20.15 19.83 26.88
N LEU A 291 -19.69 19.85 25.64
CA LEU A 291 -20.53 19.57 24.46
C LEU A 291 -21.04 18.13 24.49
N VAL A 292 -20.15 17.16 24.72
CA VAL A 292 -20.47 15.73 24.84
C VAL A 292 -21.52 15.51 25.93
N LEU A 293 -21.29 16.01 27.15
CA LEU A 293 -22.23 15.85 28.26
C LEU A 293 -23.61 16.44 27.92
N ASN A 294 -23.66 17.62 27.30
CA ASN A 294 -24.91 18.30 26.98
C ASN A 294 -25.70 17.59 25.89
N GLU A 295 -25.06 17.15 24.81
CA GLU A 295 -25.76 16.54 23.68
C GLU A 295 -26.19 15.11 23.96
N PHE A 296 -25.31 14.30 24.58
CA PHE A 296 -25.68 12.93 24.91
C PHE A 296 -26.73 12.85 26.03
N LYS A 297 -26.81 13.83 26.94
CA LYS A 297 -27.90 13.90 27.93
C LYS A 297 -29.26 14.19 27.29
N LYS A 298 -29.31 14.86 26.14
CA LYS A 298 -30.57 15.15 25.42
C LYS A 298 -31.08 13.94 24.65
N THR A 299 -30.18 13.10 24.14
CA THR A 299 -30.51 11.96 23.29
C THR A 299 -30.60 10.64 24.07
N ILE A 300 -29.91 10.54 25.21
CA ILE A 300 -29.89 9.34 26.06
C ILE A 300 -30.56 9.67 27.40
N ASP A 301 -31.67 8.98 27.69
CA ASP A 301 -32.52 9.16 28.90
C ASP A 301 -31.83 8.72 30.22
N THR A 302 -30.63 8.14 30.14
CA THR A 302 -29.80 7.78 31.29
C THR A 302 -28.62 8.73 31.43
N ASN A 303 -28.38 9.21 32.67
CA ASN A 303 -27.17 9.97 33.00
C ASN A 303 -25.93 9.19 32.54
N MET A 304 -25.16 9.78 31.63
CA MET A 304 -23.82 9.29 31.32
C MET A 304 -22.94 9.36 32.56
N ASP A 305 -22.17 8.30 32.78
CA ASP A 305 -21.09 8.34 33.75
C ASP A 305 -19.95 9.26 33.26
N PHE A 306 -19.16 9.73 34.21
CA PHE A 306 -18.03 10.62 33.93
C PHE A 306 -16.99 9.95 33.04
N GLU A 307 -16.71 8.66 33.25
CA GLU A 307 -15.74 7.90 32.45
C GLU A 307 -16.08 7.87 30.96
N THR A 308 -17.36 7.70 30.61
CA THR A 308 -17.82 7.65 29.22
C THR A 308 -17.71 9.03 28.56
N VAL A 309 -17.99 10.10 29.31
CA VAL A 309 -17.80 11.48 28.80
C VAL A 309 -16.32 11.77 28.55
N GLU A 310 -15.46 11.37 29.49
CA GLU A 310 -14.00 11.50 29.33
C GLU A 310 -13.50 10.70 28.13
N PHE A 311 -13.95 9.46 27.97
CA PHE A 311 -13.59 8.62 26.84
C PHE A 311 -13.97 9.25 25.49
N ILE A 312 -15.21 9.71 25.34
CA ILE A 312 -15.66 10.38 24.10
C ILE A 312 -14.88 11.66 23.86
N ARG A 313 -14.64 12.45 24.91
CA ARG A 313 -13.83 13.68 24.84
C ARG A 313 -12.46 13.37 24.31
N ASP A 314 -11.76 12.38 24.87
CA ASP A 314 -10.38 12.06 24.51
C ASP A 314 -10.30 11.63 23.05
N LEU A 315 -11.23 10.78 22.60
CA LEU A 315 -11.32 10.39 21.18
C LEU A 315 -11.51 11.59 20.26
N ILE A 316 -12.43 12.50 20.57
CA ILE A 316 -12.68 13.68 19.73
C ILE A 316 -11.46 14.61 19.74
N VAL A 317 -10.86 14.88 20.91
CA VAL A 317 -9.71 15.76 21.03
C VAL A 317 -8.53 15.21 20.24
N GLU A 318 -8.23 13.92 20.37
CA GLU A 318 -7.16 13.25 19.64
C GLU A 318 -7.34 13.41 18.11
N GLU A 319 -8.56 13.22 17.61
CA GLU A 319 -8.86 13.34 16.17
C GLU A 319 -8.61 14.76 15.63
N TYR A 320 -9.01 15.80 16.37
CA TYR A 320 -8.77 17.19 15.96
C TYR A 320 -7.30 17.58 16.08
N LEU A 321 -6.59 17.11 17.11
CA LEU A 321 -5.16 17.37 17.26
C LEU A 321 -4.34 16.65 16.18
N ASN A 322 -4.69 15.42 15.83
CA ASN A 322 -4.04 14.69 14.75
C ASN A 322 -4.21 15.42 13.41
N GLU A 323 -5.42 15.87 13.08
CA GLU A 323 -5.68 16.68 11.90
C GLU A 323 -4.90 18.00 11.92
N TYR A 324 -4.88 18.69 13.08
CA TYR A 324 -4.15 19.95 13.25
C TYR A 324 -2.63 19.81 13.05
N HIS A 325 -2.05 18.72 13.53
CA HIS A 325 -0.62 18.43 13.42
C HIS A 325 -0.24 17.76 12.09
N GLY A 326 -1.20 17.54 11.18
CA GLY A 326 -0.96 16.83 9.92
C GLY A 326 -0.57 15.37 10.11
N LYS A 327 -0.86 14.78 11.28
CA LYS A 327 -0.63 13.36 11.53
C LYS A 327 -1.74 12.58 10.83
N ILE A 328 -1.36 11.72 9.89
CA ILE A 328 -2.27 10.75 9.31
C ILE A 328 -2.66 9.79 10.43
N ALA A 329 -3.97 9.70 10.72
CA ALA A 329 -4.52 8.97 11.86
C ALA A 329 -4.47 7.45 11.72
#